data_AF-A0A925FUI0-F1
#
_entry.id   AF-A0A925FUI0-F1
#
_cell.length_a   1.000
_cell.length_b   1.000
_cell.length_c   1.000
_cell.angle_alpha   90.00
_cell.angle_beta   90.00
_cell.angle_gamma   90.00
#
_symmetry.space_group_name_H-M   'P 1'
#
loop_
_entity.id
_entity.type
_entity.pdbx_description
1 polymer ?
#
loop_
_entity_poly.entity_id
_entity_poly.type
_entity_poly.pdbx_seq_one_letter_code
_entity_poly.pdbx_strand_id
1 'polypeptide(L)'
;DPLSLIGKMNLAMTLFCAKDFAAAEIHFRSVLEIDDNVAGSHWMLSRTLWQMGRKDEAMNEIFLGLKKDGNEILAERVRAISASSTHEEAIRFLLHEWRAVPPETNNLNMAYLTTYVNDSDKAVYWLEKSFDERHPWTAWISAYPEFESLYNKPGYQKLLQQMNMTY
;
A
#
# COMPACT_ATOMS: atom_id res chain seq x y z
N ASP A 1 -5.05 -12.22 -22.21
CA ASP A 1 -4.32 -11.13 -22.90
C ASP A 1 -3.72 -10.20 -21.84
N PRO A 2 -2.38 -10.14 -21.71
CA PRO A 2 -1.68 -9.28 -20.73
C PRO A 2 -2.02 -7.79 -20.84
N LEU A 3 -2.40 -7.30 -22.04
CA LEU A 3 -2.81 -5.91 -22.23
C LEU A 3 -4.12 -5.60 -21.50
N SER A 4 -5.01 -6.58 -21.37
CA SER A 4 -6.25 -6.43 -20.61
C SER A 4 -6.03 -6.34 -19.10
N LEU A 5 -5.01 -7.01 -18.56
CA LEU A 5 -4.66 -6.98 -17.14
C LEU A 5 -4.09 -5.61 -16.73
N ILE A 6 -3.14 -5.09 -17.51
CA ILE A 6 -2.55 -3.77 -17.28
C ILE A 6 -3.63 -2.68 -17.39
N GLY A 7 -4.52 -2.78 -18.39
CA GLY A 7 -5.65 -1.86 -18.54
C GLY A 7 -6.59 -1.85 -17.33
N LYS A 8 -6.95 -3.04 -16.82
CA LYS A 8 -7.77 -3.19 -15.60
C LYS A 8 -7.09 -2.64 -14.36
N MET A 9 -5.80 -2.91 -14.19
CA MET A 9 -5.00 -2.38 -13.08
C MET A 9 -4.95 -0.86 -13.10
N ASN A 10 -4.69 -0.25 -14.26
CA ASN A 10 -4.66 1.21 -14.41
C ASN A 10 -6.02 1.86 -14.13
N LEU A 11 -7.12 1.23 -14.58
CA LEU A 11 -8.46 1.70 -14.26
C LEU A 11 -8.75 1.61 -12.76
N ALA A 12 -8.43 0.49 -12.11
CA ALA A 12 -8.58 0.32 -10.67
C ALA A 12 -7.80 1.38 -9.88
N MET A 13 -6.54 1.63 -10.27
CA MET A 13 -5.71 2.67 -9.69
C MET A 13 -6.28 4.08 -9.88
N THR A 14 -6.83 4.36 -11.06
CA THR A 14 -7.47 5.67 -11.34
C THR A 14 -8.68 5.88 -10.43
N LEU A 15 -9.52 4.86 -10.26
CA LEU A 15 -10.69 4.89 -9.38
C LEU A 15 -10.28 5.02 -7.91
N PHE A 16 -9.23 4.32 -7.49
CA PHE A 16 -8.65 4.43 -6.16
C PHE A 16 -8.18 5.86 -5.87
N CYS A 17 -7.41 6.47 -6.77
CA CYS A 17 -6.98 7.87 -6.65
C CYS A 17 -8.17 8.85 -6.65
N ALA A 18 -9.27 8.52 -7.34
CA ALA A 18 -10.52 9.27 -7.32
C ALA A 18 -11.38 9.00 -6.08
N LYS A 19 -10.92 8.15 -5.15
CA LYS A 19 -11.62 7.72 -3.92
C LYS A 19 -12.93 6.96 -4.17
N ASP A 20 -13.14 6.48 -5.40
CA ASP A 20 -14.20 5.51 -5.70
C ASP A 20 -13.71 4.09 -5.36
N PHE A 21 -13.57 3.84 -4.07
CA PHE A 21 -13.01 2.59 -3.55
C PHE A 21 -13.89 1.38 -3.88
N ALA A 22 -15.21 1.57 -3.96
CA ALA A 22 -16.12 0.50 -4.33
C ALA A 22 -15.91 0.05 -5.78
N ALA A 23 -15.78 0.99 -6.72
CA ALA A 23 -15.47 0.65 -8.10
C ALA A 23 -14.03 0.12 -8.26
N ALA A 24 -13.06 0.69 -7.53
CA ALA A 24 -11.69 0.21 -7.53
C ALA A 24 -11.58 -1.26 -7.08
N GLU A 25 -12.28 -1.64 -6.00
CA GLU A 25 -12.33 -3.02 -5.50
C GLU A 25 -12.79 -4.01 -6.57
N ILE A 26 -13.89 -3.70 -7.28
CA ILE A 26 -14.43 -4.57 -8.35
C ILE A 26 -13.33 -4.87 -9.38
N HIS A 27 -12.61 -3.84 -9.81
CA HIS A 27 -11.56 -4.01 -10.81
C HIS A 27 -10.34 -4.75 -10.27
N PHE A 28 -9.87 -4.46 -9.05
CA PHE A 28 -8.76 -5.18 -8.43
C PHE A 28 -9.08 -6.66 -8.23
N ARG A 29 -10.29 -7.01 -7.77
CA ARG A 29 -10.72 -8.41 -7.66
C ARG A 29 -10.76 -9.10 -9.03
N SER A 30 -11.24 -8.42 -10.06
CA SER A 30 -11.24 -8.98 -11.43
C SER A 30 -9.85 -9.23 -12.01
N VAL A 31 -8.81 -8.54 -11.50
CA VAL A 31 -7.41 -8.83 -11.84
C VAL A 31 -6.99 -10.13 -11.16
N LEU A 32 -7.29 -10.27 -9.86
CA LEU A 32 -6.99 -11.48 -9.08
C LEU A 32 -7.72 -12.73 -9.57
N GLU A 33 -8.92 -12.59 -10.15
CA GLU A 33 -9.63 -13.70 -10.81
C GLU A 33 -8.89 -14.23 -12.05
N ILE A 34 -8.08 -13.40 -12.71
CA ILE A 34 -7.33 -13.77 -13.90
C ILE A 34 -5.94 -14.27 -13.54
N ASP A 35 -5.25 -13.58 -12.64
CA ASP A 35 -3.93 -13.94 -12.13
C ASP A 35 -3.80 -13.56 -10.65
N ASP A 36 -3.90 -14.57 -9.79
CA ASP A 36 -3.77 -14.43 -8.34
C ASP A 36 -2.30 -14.44 -7.87
N ASN A 37 -1.32 -14.64 -8.77
CA ASN A 37 0.09 -14.69 -8.39
C ASN A 37 0.77 -13.31 -8.37
N VAL A 38 0.03 -12.26 -8.69
CA VAL A 38 0.54 -10.89 -8.69
C VAL A 38 0.41 -10.30 -7.27
N ALA A 39 1.49 -10.35 -6.49
CA ALA A 39 1.54 -9.78 -5.14
C ALA A 39 1.07 -8.31 -5.09
N GLY A 40 1.44 -7.51 -6.09
CA GLY A 40 1.01 -6.12 -6.22
C GLY A 40 -0.50 -5.93 -6.21
N SER A 41 -1.26 -6.86 -6.80
CA SER A 41 -2.74 -6.80 -6.82
C SER A 41 -3.33 -6.99 -5.42
N HIS A 42 -2.78 -7.92 -4.63
CA HIS A 42 -3.17 -8.09 -3.23
C HIS A 42 -2.85 -6.84 -2.39
N TRP A 43 -1.66 -6.24 -2.58
CA TRP A 43 -1.30 -5.00 -1.90
C TRP A 43 -2.27 -3.84 -2.25
N MET A 44 -2.62 -3.66 -3.52
CA MET A 44 -3.57 -2.62 -3.94
C MET A 44 -4.99 -2.84 -3.41
N LEU A 45 -5.46 -4.10 -3.43
CA LEU A 45 -6.76 -4.44 -2.86
C LEU A 45 -6.77 -4.21 -1.35
N SER A 46 -5.68 -4.53 -0.65
CA SER A 46 -5.55 -4.25 0.78
C SER A 46 -5.66 -2.75 1.10
N ARG A 47 -5.04 -1.89 0.29
CA ARG A 47 -5.13 -0.43 0.42
C ARG A 47 -6.56 0.05 0.25
N THR A 48 -7.23 -0.44 -0.79
CA THR A 48 -8.63 -0.10 -1.09
C THR A 48 -9.56 -0.49 0.07
N LEU A 49 -9.44 -1.73 0.55
CA LEU A 49 -10.26 -2.24 1.66
C LEU A 49 -10.01 -1.50 2.97
N TRP A 50 -8.74 -1.13 3.23
CA TRP A 50 -8.39 -0.35 4.42
C TRP A 50 -9.05 1.04 4.40
N GLN A 51 -9.04 1.73 3.24
CA GLN A 51 -9.71 3.03 3.08
C GLN A 51 -11.24 2.94 3.26
N MET A 52 -11.84 1.78 2.95
CA MET A 52 -13.25 1.51 3.21
C MET A 52 -13.55 1.12 4.67
N GLY A 53 -12.54 1.04 5.54
CA GLY A 53 -12.68 0.59 6.92
C GLY A 53 -12.85 -0.93 7.09
N ARG A 54 -12.75 -1.70 6.00
CA ARG A 54 -12.86 -3.18 5.99
C ARG A 54 -11.52 -3.81 6.36
N LYS A 55 -11.05 -3.53 7.58
CA LYS A 55 -9.70 -3.87 8.04
C LYS A 55 -9.41 -5.37 8.09
N ASP A 56 -10.38 -6.20 8.46
CA ASP A 56 -10.23 -7.66 8.45
C ASP A 56 -9.87 -8.18 7.05
N GLU A 57 -10.62 -7.74 6.04
CA GLU A 57 -10.37 -8.13 4.65
C GLU A 57 -9.06 -7.53 4.13
N ALA A 58 -8.74 -6.29 4.50
CA ALA A 58 -7.45 -5.68 4.16
C ALA A 58 -6.27 -6.49 4.72
N MET A 59 -6.35 -6.95 5.97
CA MET A 59 -5.31 -7.78 6.58
C MET A 59 -5.20 -9.16 5.92
N ASN A 60 -6.31 -9.73 5.45
CA ASN A 60 -6.25 -10.96 4.65
C ASN A 60 -5.48 -10.74 3.33
N GLU A 61 -5.70 -9.63 2.66
CA GLU A 61 -4.97 -9.29 1.43
C GLU A 61 -3.49 -8.97 1.70
N ILE A 62 -3.15 -8.31 2.81
CA ILE A 62 -1.75 -8.12 3.25
C ILE A 62 -1.07 -9.48 3.45
N PHE A 63 -1.74 -10.42 4.11
CA PHE A 63 -1.25 -11.78 4.28
C PHE A 63 -0.99 -12.47 2.93
N LEU A 64 -1.93 -12.37 1.99
CA LEU A 64 -1.77 -12.97 0.66
C LEU A 64 -0.63 -12.31 -0.11
N GLY A 65 -0.53 -10.98 -0.08
CA GLY A 65 0.58 -10.23 -0.67
C GLY A 65 1.94 -10.71 -0.17
N LEU A 66 2.10 -10.83 1.15
CA LEU A 66 3.33 -11.36 1.77
C LEU A 66 3.68 -12.77 1.29
N LYS A 67 2.68 -13.66 1.18
CA LYS A 67 2.90 -15.02 0.67
C LYS A 67 3.35 -15.02 -0.79
N LYS A 68 2.72 -14.20 -1.63
CA LYS A 68 3.07 -14.10 -3.06
C LYS A 68 4.44 -13.45 -3.27
N ASP A 69 4.88 -12.58 -2.35
CA ASP A 69 6.26 -12.07 -2.30
C ASP A 69 7.29 -13.09 -1.76
N GLY A 70 6.88 -14.34 -1.49
CA GLY A 70 7.75 -15.40 -0.97
C GLY A 70 8.03 -15.33 0.54
N ASN A 71 7.36 -14.44 1.27
CA ASN A 71 7.56 -14.20 2.70
C ASN A 71 6.56 -14.99 3.56
N GLU A 72 6.39 -16.29 3.30
CA GLU A 72 5.34 -17.11 3.94
C GLU A 72 5.43 -17.14 5.48
N ILE A 73 6.63 -17.26 6.04
CA ILE A 73 6.82 -17.25 7.50
C ILE A 73 6.39 -15.91 8.11
N LEU A 74 6.72 -14.80 7.44
CA LEU A 74 6.31 -13.47 7.89
C LEU A 74 4.79 -13.29 7.77
N ALA A 75 4.19 -13.79 6.69
CA ALA A 75 2.74 -13.77 6.49
C ALA A 75 2.01 -14.47 7.65
N GLU A 76 2.43 -15.69 8.02
CA GLU A 76 1.81 -16.43 9.13
C GLU A 76 1.99 -15.72 10.47
N ARG A 77 3.14 -15.07 10.73
CA ARG A 77 3.35 -14.27 11.95
C ARG A 77 2.43 -13.04 12.00
N VAL A 78 2.31 -12.31 10.89
CA VAL A 78 1.40 -11.15 10.77
C VAL A 78 -0.05 -11.59 11.01
N ARG A 79 -0.48 -12.69 10.40
CA ARG A 79 -1.81 -13.27 10.60
C ARG A 79 -2.06 -13.65 12.06
N ALA A 80 -1.10 -14.33 12.70
CA ALA A 80 -1.22 -14.76 14.09
C ALA A 80 -1.32 -13.57 15.06
N ILE A 81 -0.53 -12.51 14.85
CA ILE A 81 -0.61 -11.29 15.66
C ILE A 81 -1.94 -10.58 15.42
N SER A 82 -2.38 -10.48 14.16
CA SER A 82 -3.67 -9.87 13.83
C SER A 82 -4.86 -10.61 14.44
N ALA A 83 -4.75 -11.92 14.68
CA ALA A 83 -5.81 -12.72 15.30
C ALA A 83 -5.78 -12.70 16.83
N SER A 84 -4.61 -12.45 17.43
CA SER A 84 -4.43 -12.43 18.89
C SER A 84 -4.35 -11.02 19.48
N SER A 85 -4.27 -10.00 18.65
CA SER A 85 -4.23 -8.59 19.03
C SER A 85 -4.93 -7.70 18.00
N THR A 86 -4.46 -6.45 17.81
CA THR A 86 -5.01 -5.49 16.84
C THR A 86 -4.33 -5.59 15.48
N HIS A 87 -5.05 -5.24 14.41
CA HIS A 87 -4.47 -5.12 13.07
C HIS A 87 -3.31 -4.13 13.05
N GLU A 88 -3.43 -3.02 13.78
CA GLU A 88 -2.38 -2.02 13.92
C GLU A 88 -1.12 -2.60 14.57
N GLU A 89 -1.23 -3.48 15.56
CA GLU A 89 -0.07 -4.18 16.13
C GLU A 89 0.57 -5.15 15.14
N ALA A 90 -0.23 -5.89 14.36
CA ALA A 90 0.29 -6.74 13.30
C ALA A 90 1.06 -5.92 12.24
N ILE A 91 0.55 -4.73 11.90
CA ILE A 91 1.22 -3.80 10.98
C ILE A 91 2.49 -3.22 11.61
N ARG A 92 2.49 -2.83 12.89
CA ARG A 92 3.71 -2.37 13.57
C ARG A 92 4.79 -3.46 13.58
N PHE A 93 4.40 -4.70 13.80
CA PHE A 93 5.29 -5.85 13.70
C PHE A 93 5.84 -6.01 12.27
N LEU A 94 4.99 -5.99 11.26
CA LEU A 94 5.41 -6.06 9.85
C LEU A 94 6.41 -4.95 9.50
N LEU A 95 6.09 -3.70 9.86
CA LEU A 95 6.96 -2.53 9.69
C LEU A 95 8.28 -2.66 10.45
N HIS A 96 8.34 -3.43 11.54
CA HIS A 96 9.59 -3.69 12.26
C HIS A 96 10.46 -4.68 11.50
N GLU A 97 9.91 -5.82 11.08
CA GLU A 97 10.65 -6.87 10.36
C GLU A 97 11.22 -6.34 9.03
N TRP A 98 10.42 -5.58 8.29
CA TRP A 98 10.80 -4.99 7.01
C TRP A 98 11.88 -3.90 7.09
N ARG A 99 12.22 -3.37 8.27
CA ARG A 99 13.39 -2.48 8.43
C ARG A 99 14.71 -3.23 8.37
N ALA A 100 14.73 -4.50 8.80
CA ALA A 100 15.95 -5.29 8.88
C ALA A 100 16.31 -5.92 7.52
N VAL A 101 15.30 -6.30 6.74
CA VAL A 101 15.46 -6.90 5.41
C VAL A 101 14.40 -6.31 4.47
N PRO A 102 14.67 -5.18 3.79
CA PRO A 102 13.70 -4.56 2.91
C PRO A 102 13.60 -5.31 1.57
N PRO A 103 12.40 -5.71 1.10
CA PRO A 103 12.20 -6.13 -0.30
C PRO A 103 12.42 -4.96 -1.27
N GLU A 104 12.66 -5.24 -2.55
CA GLU A 104 12.93 -4.22 -3.59
C GLU A 104 11.80 -3.17 -3.76
N THR A 105 10.58 -3.48 -3.30
CA THR A 105 9.37 -2.63 -3.40
C THR A 105 8.93 -2.01 -2.07
N ASN A 106 9.77 -2.08 -1.03
CA ASN A 106 9.33 -1.87 0.36
C ASN A 106 8.92 -0.43 0.69
N ASN A 107 9.62 0.60 0.20
CA ASN A 107 9.45 1.95 0.77
C ASN A 107 8.06 2.55 0.58
N LEU A 108 7.39 2.30 -0.55
CA LEU A 108 6.01 2.75 -0.74
C LEU A 108 5.03 1.95 0.13
N ASN A 109 5.25 0.64 0.29
CA ASN A 109 4.45 -0.19 1.19
C ASN A 109 4.62 0.23 2.65
N MET A 110 5.87 0.49 3.07
CA MET A 110 6.21 1.05 4.38
C MET A 110 5.50 2.38 4.59
N ALA A 111 5.48 3.27 3.59
CA ALA A 111 4.82 4.56 3.69
C ALA A 111 3.32 4.44 4.02
N TYR A 112 2.53 3.72 3.21
CA TYR A 112 1.09 3.63 3.47
C TYR A 112 0.76 2.78 4.70
N LEU A 113 1.47 1.68 4.95
CA LEU A 113 1.25 0.88 6.17
C LEU A 113 1.56 1.70 7.43
N THR A 114 2.51 2.64 7.35
CA THR A 114 2.81 3.53 8.48
C THR A 114 1.66 4.51 8.75
N THR A 115 0.86 4.89 7.74
CA THR A 115 -0.33 5.72 7.97
C THR A 115 -1.40 4.96 8.75
N TYR A 116 -1.48 3.64 8.58
CA TYR A 116 -2.46 2.78 9.26
C TYR A 116 -2.24 2.71 10.78
N VAL A 117 -1.00 2.96 11.22
CA VAL A 117 -0.61 2.98 12.63
C VAL A 117 -0.45 4.40 13.19
N ASN A 118 -0.91 5.41 12.44
CA ASN A 118 -0.91 6.83 12.78
C ASN A 118 0.48 7.43 13.07
N ASP A 119 1.53 6.92 12.42
CA ASP A 119 2.89 7.45 12.57
C ASP A 119 3.28 8.31 11.36
N SER A 120 2.62 9.46 11.23
CA SER A 120 2.75 10.34 10.06
C SER A 120 4.19 10.78 9.78
N ASP A 121 5.03 10.95 10.81
CA ASP A 121 6.43 11.36 10.62
C ASP A 121 7.25 10.27 9.96
N LYS A 122 7.06 9.00 10.37
CA LYS A 122 7.70 7.87 9.69
C LYS A 122 7.09 7.62 8.31
N ALA A 123 5.80 7.89 8.11
CA ALA A 123 5.19 7.75 6.79
C ALA A 123 5.85 8.70 5.78
N VAL A 124 6.09 9.96 6.18
CA VAL A 124 6.82 10.94 5.37
C VAL A 124 8.27 10.48 5.11
N TYR A 125 8.97 9.99 6.13
CA TYR A 125 10.32 9.45 5.94
C TYR A 125 10.38 8.35 4.86
N TRP A 126 9.42 7.41 4.88
CA TRP A 126 9.39 6.34 3.88
C TRP A 126 9.01 6.83 2.48
N LEU A 127 8.20 7.88 2.38
CA LEU A 127 7.91 8.53 1.10
C LEU A 127 9.13 9.23 0.51
N GLU A 128 9.89 9.95 1.33
CA GLU A 128 11.15 10.57 0.90
C GLU A 128 12.12 9.49 0.39
N LYS A 129 12.25 8.36 1.10
CA LYS A 129 13.07 7.22 0.66
C LYS A 129 12.58 6.60 -0.64
N SER A 130 11.27 6.40 -0.79
CA SER A 130 10.69 5.88 -2.03
C SER A 130 10.95 6.81 -3.21
N PHE A 131 10.87 8.11 -3.01
CA PHE A 131 11.16 9.13 -4.03
C PHE A 131 12.62 9.13 -4.46
N ASP A 132 13.56 9.07 -3.51
CA ASP A 132 15.00 9.02 -3.79
C ASP A 132 15.39 7.81 -4.67
N GLU A 133 14.71 6.68 -4.50
CA GLU A 133 14.91 5.46 -5.29
C GLU A 133 14.37 5.55 -6.73
N ARG A 134 13.66 6.64 -7.09
CA ARG A 134 13.01 6.83 -8.39
C ARG A 134 12.09 5.67 -8.80
N HIS A 135 11.47 5.02 -7.81
CA HIS A 135 10.61 3.87 -8.06
C HIS A 135 9.41 4.28 -8.95
N PRO A 136 8.99 3.48 -9.96
CA PRO A 136 8.01 3.91 -10.96
C PRO A 136 6.65 4.39 -10.41
N TRP A 137 6.25 3.86 -9.25
CA TRP A 137 4.98 4.19 -8.59
C TRP A 137 4.99 5.48 -7.78
N THR A 138 6.16 6.14 -7.68
CA THR A 138 6.32 7.44 -6.99
C THR A 138 5.63 8.59 -7.71
N ALA A 139 5.40 8.47 -9.02
CA ALA A 139 4.75 9.49 -9.83
C ALA A 139 3.31 9.83 -9.37
N TRP A 140 2.67 8.94 -8.62
CA TRP A 140 1.27 9.09 -8.19
C TRP A 140 1.11 9.35 -6.69
N ILE A 141 2.21 9.52 -5.94
CA ILE A 141 2.18 9.71 -4.48
C ILE A 141 1.21 10.84 -4.08
N SER A 142 1.23 11.96 -4.80
CA SER A 142 0.35 13.11 -4.52
C SER A 142 -1.14 12.80 -4.65
N ALA A 143 -1.50 11.78 -5.42
CA ALA A 143 -2.89 11.37 -5.71
C ALA A 143 -3.37 10.23 -4.81
N TYR A 144 -2.50 9.65 -3.97
CA TYR A 144 -2.86 8.52 -3.11
C TYR A 144 -3.63 8.99 -1.86
N PRO A 145 -4.89 8.57 -1.66
CA PRO A 145 -5.75 9.04 -0.57
C PRO A 145 -5.19 8.76 0.83
N GLU A 146 -4.40 7.70 1.00
CA GLU A 146 -3.76 7.38 2.29
C GLU A 146 -2.80 8.48 2.79
N PHE A 147 -2.28 9.31 1.89
CA PHE A 147 -1.32 10.36 2.23
C PHE A 147 -1.97 11.73 2.44
N GLU A 148 -3.30 11.84 2.32
CA GLU A 148 -4.01 13.08 2.63
C GLU A 148 -3.76 13.54 4.09
N SER A 149 -3.62 12.58 5.01
CA SER A 149 -3.25 12.85 6.41
C SER A 149 -1.88 13.54 6.57
N LEU A 150 -1.04 13.51 5.54
CA LEU A 150 0.31 14.06 5.52
C LEU A 150 0.37 15.47 4.92
N TYR A 151 -0.73 16.02 4.37
CA TYR A 151 -0.71 17.32 3.67
C TYR A 151 -0.15 18.50 4.49
N ASN A 152 -0.31 18.46 5.82
CA ASN A 152 0.21 19.49 6.73
C ASN A 152 1.63 19.21 7.23
N LYS A 153 2.27 18.11 6.78
CA LYS A 153 3.64 17.76 7.20
C LYS A 153 4.66 18.48 6.32
N PRO A 154 5.64 19.21 6.91
CA PRO A 154 6.64 19.94 6.13
C PRO A 154 7.42 19.07 5.13
N GLY A 155 7.79 17.85 5.51
CA GLY A 155 8.50 16.92 4.62
C GLY A 155 7.65 16.49 3.42
N TYR A 156 6.35 16.27 3.61
CA TYR A 156 5.46 15.93 2.50
C TYR A 156 5.25 17.12 1.55
N GLN A 157 5.09 18.33 2.07
CA GLN A 157 5.00 19.54 1.24
C GLN A 157 6.28 19.76 0.42
N LYS A 158 7.45 19.56 1.02
CA LYS A 158 8.73 19.62 0.33
C LYS A 158 8.83 18.58 -0.78
N LEU A 159 8.37 17.35 -0.53
CA LEU A 159 8.32 16.28 -1.53
C LEU A 159 7.43 16.67 -2.72
N LEU A 160 6.23 17.18 -2.47
CA LEU A 160 5.32 17.65 -3.53
C LEU A 160 5.93 18.79 -4.38
N GLN A 161 6.67 19.70 -3.75
CA GLN A 161 7.40 20.76 -4.46
C GLN A 161 8.49 20.19 -5.36
N GLN A 162 9.26 19.19 -4.90
CA GLN A 162 10.28 18.52 -5.71
C GLN A 162 9.68 17.75 -6.88
N MET A 163 8.43 17.28 -6.75
CA MET A 163 7.66 16.63 -7.82
C MET A 163 6.99 17.61 -8.78
N ASN A 164 7.05 18.94 -8.53
CA ASN A 164 6.28 19.96 -9.23
C ASN A 164 4.74 19.77 -9.15
N MET A 165 4.24 19.21 -8.04
CA MET A 165 2.83 18.88 -7.82
C MET A 165 2.12 19.86 -6.86
N THR A 166 2.52 21.14 -6.87
CA THR A 166 1.88 22.18 -6.06
C THR A 166 0.51 22.58 -6.61
N TYR A 167 -0.51 22.57 -5.75
CA TYR A 167 -1.81 23.22 -5.98
C TYR A 167 -1.81 24.65 -5.47
#